data_AF-A0A167J774-F1
#
_entry.id   AF-A0A167J774-F1
#
_cell.length_a   1.000
_cell.length_b   1.000
_cell.length_c   1.000
_cell.angle_alpha   90.00
_cell.angle_beta   90.00
_cell.angle_gamma   90.00
#
_symmetry.space_group_name_H-M   'P 1'
#
loop_
_entity.id
_entity.type
_entity.pdbx_description
1 polymer ?
#
loop_
_entity_poly.entity_id
_entity_poly.type
_entity_poly.pdbx_seq_one_letter_code
_entity_poly.pdbx_strand_id
1 'polypeptide(L)'
;MLFIETDIFTEDVKTLLDDDEYHRFQIFLATQPEYGDVIQNTGGLRKIRWLAGGKGKRGGVRVIYFYRTCEFEIRLLLIYRKGIKDDLSAGEKAILKKMIERW
;
A
#
# COMPACT_ATOMS: atom_id res chain seq x y z
N MET A 1 4.16 14.20 -6.61
CA MET A 1 3.42 12.93 -6.75
C MET A 1 2.19 13.05 -5.87
N LEU A 2 1.02 12.73 -6.39
CA LEU A 2 -0.22 12.77 -5.61
C LEU A 2 -0.45 11.41 -4.94
N PHE A 3 -0.77 11.42 -3.65
CA PHE A 3 -1.20 10.23 -2.92
C PHE A 3 -2.71 10.28 -2.74
N ILE A 4 -3.40 9.22 -3.19
CA ILE A 4 -4.84 9.07 -3.05
C ILE A 4 -5.08 7.84 -2.19
N GLU A 5 -5.81 8.02 -1.09
CA GLU A 5 -6.08 6.97 -0.11
C GLU A 5 -7.51 6.49 -0.25
N THR A 6 -7.73 5.20 0.00
CA THR A 6 -9.06 4.69 0.29
C THR A 6 -9.42 5.03 1.72
N ASP A 7 -10.71 5.07 2.04
CA ASP A 7 -11.16 5.31 3.42
C ASP A 7 -10.59 4.23 4.36
N ILE A 8 -10.59 2.96 3.93
CA ILE A 8 -10.03 1.83 4.69
C ILE A 8 -8.53 2.05 4.96
N PHE A 9 -7.76 2.48 3.96
CA PHE A 9 -6.34 2.77 4.16
C PHE A 9 -6.15 3.90 5.16
N THR A 10 -6.94 4.98 5.04
CA THR A 10 -6.87 6.17 5.90
C THR A 10 -7.18 5.83 7.35
N GLU A 11 -8.15 4.95 7.60
CA GLU A 11 -8.51 4.48 8.93
C GLU A 11 -7.39 3.61 9.53
N ASP A 12 -6.89 2.63 8.77
CA ASP A 12 -5.90 1.68 9.27
C ASP A 12 -4.52 2.33 9.47
N VAL A 13 -4.08 3.21 8.57
CA VAL A 13 -2.73 3.81 8.62
C VAL A 13 -2.50 4.58 9.91
N LYS A 14 -3.51 5.31 10.40
CA LYS A 14 -3.47 6.07 11.66
C LYS A 14 -3.23 5.20 12.89
N THR A 15 -3.54 3.91 12.81
CA THR A 15 -3.34 2.95 13.91
C THR A 15 -2.05 2.14 13.76
N LEU A 16 -1.47 2.13 12.57
CA LEU A 16 -0.36 1.25 12.19
C LEU A 16 0.96 1.99 12.05
N LEU A 17 0.94 3.26 11.64
CA LEU A 17 2.09 4.14 11.50
C LEU A 17 1.79 5.46 12.22
N ASP A 18 2.79 6.03 12.88
CA ASP A 18 2.71 7.44 13.26
C ASP A 18 2.92 8.36 12.06
N ASP A 19 2.64 9.65 12.23
CA ASP A 19 2.71 10.63 11.14
C ASP A 19 4.11 10.73 10.52
N ASP A 20 5.17 10.61 11.33
CA ASP A 20 6.55 10.65 10.86
C ASP A 20 6.92 9.39 10.06
N GLU A 21 6.47 8.22 10.51
CA GLU A 21 6.61 6.95 9.80
C GLU A 21 5.86 6.94 8.48
N TYR A 22 4.63 7.46 8.48
CA TYR A 22 3.82 7.56 7.27
C TYR A 22 4.42 8.57 6.28
N HIS A 23 4.92 9.70 6.76
CA HIS A 23 5.62 10.68 5.93
C HIS A 23 6.88 10.09 5.28
N ARG A 24 7.70 9.35 6.05
CA ARG A 24 8.87 8.63 5.50
C ARG A 24 8.47 7.62 4.43
N PHE A 25 7.37 6.89 4.66
CA PHE A 25 6.83 5.95 3.68
C PHE A 25 6.42 6.65 2.37
N GLN A 26 5.71 7.77 2.46
CA GLN A 26 5.30 8.55 1.29
C GLN A 26 6.51 9.10 0.52
N ILE A 27 7.52 9.66 1.21
CA ILE A 27 8.76 10.12 0.57
C ILE A 27 9.43 8.96 -0.16
N PHE A 28 9.58 7.81 0.51
CA PHE A 28 10.19 6.64 -0.10
C PHE A 28 9.46 6.22 -1.37
N LEU A 29 8.14 6.04 -1.30
CA LEU A 29 7.34 5.67 -2.47
C LEU A 29 7.35 6.73 -3.57
N ALA A 30 7.43 8.02 -3.22
CA ALA A 30 7.55 9.08 -4.22
C ALA A 30 8.87 9.00 -5.01
N THR A 31 9.93 8.52 -4.39
CA THR A 31 11.23 8.31 -5.05
C THR A 31 11.35 6.97 -5.75
N GLN A 32 10.70 5.93 -5.22
CA GLN A 32 10.77 4.55 -5.73
C GLN A 32 9.36 3.95 -5.88
N PRO A 33 8.53 4.48 -6.80
CA PRO A 33 7.14 4.06 -6.95
C PRO A 33 7.01 2.60 -7.40
N GLU A 34 8.06 2.01 -7.98
CA GLU A 34 8.06 0.62 -8.46
C GLU A 34 8.64 -0.39 -7.47
N TYR A 35 9.05 0.04 -6.27
CA TYR A 35 9.73 -0.83 -5.30
C TYR A 35 8.87 -2.01 -4.82
N GLY A 36 7.54 -1.86 -4.79
CA GLY A 36 6.63 -2.93 -4.41
C GLY A 36 6.56 -4.05 -5.45
N ASP A 37 6.50 -5.29 -4.97
CA ASP A 37 6.34 -6.49 -5.78
C ASP A 37 5.01 -6.45 -6.53
N VAL A 38 5.02 -6.66 -7.86
CA VAL A 38 3.79 -6.73 -8.65
C VAL A 38 2.97 -7.95 -8.25
N ILE A 39 1.71 -7.70 -7.88
CA ILE A 39 0.74 -8.75 -7.59
C ILE A 39 0.15 -9.22 -8.91
N GLN A 40 0.52 -10.43 -9.34
CA GLN A 40 0.03 -11.03 -10.58
C GLN A 40 -1.51 -11.10 -10.62
N ASN A 41 -2.07 -10.96 -11.82
CA ASN A 41 -3.52 -10.99 -12.11
C ASN A 41 -4.36 -9.88 -11.45
N THR A 42 -3.74 -8.73 -11.12
CA THR A 42 -4.46 -7.58 -10.53
C THR A 42 -4.51 -6.33 -11.39
N GLY A 43 -3.89 -6.34 -12.57
CA GLY A 43 -3.79 -5.14 -13.42
C GLY A 43 -2.72 -4.14 -13.01
N GLY A 44 -1.75 -4.56 -12.17
CA GLY A 44 -0.58 -3.73 -11.83
C GLY A 44 -0.53 -3.27 -10.38
N LEU A 45 -1.34 -3.84 -9.48
CA LEU A 45 -1.18 -3.59 -8.04
C LEU A 45 0.19 -4.06 -7.58
N ARG A 46 0.76 -3.34 -6.62
CA ARG A 46 2.06 -3.60 -6.01
C ARG A 46 1.89 -3.81 -4.51
N LYS A 47 2.72 -4.67 -3.94
CA LYS A 47 2.80 -4.94 -2.50
C LYS A 47 4.18 -4.54 -1.98
N ILE A 48 4.23 -3.56 -1.08
CA ILE A 48 5.46 -3.15 -0.41
C ILE A 48 5.45 -3.63 1.06
N ARG A 49 6.59 -4.15 1.52
CA ARG A 49 6.83 -4.47 2.93
C ARG A 49 7.56 -3.28 3.55
N TRP A 50 6.90 -2.55 4.43
CA TRP A 50 7.45 -1.36 5.08
C TRP A 50 7.74 -1.66 6.56
N LEU A 51 8.94 -1.31 7.01
CA LEU A 51 9.31 -1.42 8.41
C LEU A 51 9.00 -0.08 9.10
N ALA A 52 7.99 -0.09 9.96
CA ALA A 52 7.76 0.97 10.94
C ALA A 52 8.99 1.03 11.87
N GLY A 53 9.53 2.22 12.11
CA GLY A 53 10.83 2.45 12.75
C GLY A 53 10.66 3.12 14.10
N GLY A 54 10.70 2.34 15.19
CA GLY A 54 10.72 2.85 16.57
C GLY A 54 11.02 1.76 17.59
N LYS A 55 11.77 2.10 18.65
CA LYS A 55 12.21 1.19 19.73
C LYS A 55 11.03 0.44 20.37
N GLY A 56 10.91 -0.86 20.06
CA GLY A 56 9.92 -1.77 20.66
C GLY A 56 9.11 -2.51 19.58
N LYS A 57 8.62 -3.72 19.89
CA LYS A 57 7.88 -4.60 18.94
C LYS A 57 6.68 -3.87 18.31
N ARG A 58 6.88 -3.17 17.19
CA ARG A 58 5.83 -2.68 16.28
C ARG A 58 6.23 -3.10 14.87
N GLY A 59 5.77 -4.31 14.55
CA GLY A 59 6.16 -5.08 13.37
C GLY A 59 5.79 -4.39 12.06
N GLY A 60 6.62 -4.63 11.04
CA GLY A 60 6.40 -4.11 9.70
C GLY A 60 5.00 -4.33 9.15
N VAL A 61 4.57 -3.38 8.33
CA VAL A 61 3.29 -3.36 7.62
C VAL A 61 3.49 -3.80 6.17
N ARG A 62 2.41 -4.26 5.55
CA ARG A 62 2.31 -4.46 4.11
C ARG A 62 1.31 -3.45 3.58
N VAL A 63 1.72 -2.73 2.54
CA VAL A 63 0.85 -1.81 1.82
C VAL A 63 0.60 -2.33 0.42
N ILE A 64 -0.66 -2.36 0.01
CA ILE A 64 -1.07 -2.61 -1.37
C ILE A 64 -1.39 -1.27 -2.01
N TYR A 65 -0.74 -0.98 -3.13
CA TYR A 65 -0.90 0.28 -3.84
C TYR A 65 -0.92 0.09 -5.35
N PHE A 66 -1.38 1.10 -6.07
CA PHE A 66 -1.31 1.20 -7.52
C PHE A 66 -0.49 2.41 -7.93
N TYR A 67 0.47 2.23 -8.83
CA TYR A 67 1.25 3.33 -9.39
C TYR A 67 0.72 3.67 -10.77
N ARG A 68 0.13 4.87 -10.89
CA ARG A 68 -0.46 5.36 -12.13
C ARG A 68 0.52 6.31 -12.81
N THR A 69 1.33 5.77 -13.72
CA THR A 69 2.50 6.47 -14.28
C THR A 69 2.14 7.71 -15.08
N CYS A 70 1.08 7.68 -15.88
CA CYS A 70 0.71 8.80 -16.76
C CYS A 70 0.23 10.03 -15.98
N GLU A 71 -0.37 9.83 -14.80
CA GLU A 71 -0.94 10.87 -13.95
C GLU A 71 -0.03 11.23 -12.77
N PHE A 72 1.09 10.54 -12.60
CA PHE A 72 2.03 10.74 -11.49
C PHE A 72 1.35 10.59 -10.11
N GLU A 73 0.50 9.57 -9.99
CA GLU A 73 -0.29 9.24 -8.79
C GLU A 73 0.15 7.90 -8.17
N ILE A 74 0.14 7.85 -6.84
CA ILE A 74 0.13 6.60 -6.08
C ILE A 74 -1.19 6.50 -5.34
N ARG A 75 -1.84 5.34 -5.51
CA ARG A 75 -3.12 5.05 -4.88
C ARG A 75 -2.92 3.99 -3.83
N LEU A 76 -3.22 4.32 -2.59
CA LEU A 76 -2.98 3.49 -1.42
C LEU A 76 -4.29 2.77 -1.07
N LEU A 77 -4.33 1.46 -1.30
CA LEU A 77 -5.57 0.68 -1.21
C LEU A 77 -5.78 0.08 0.18
N LEU A 78 -4.75 -0.57 0.72
CA LEU A 78 -4.82 -1.32 1.97
C LEU A 78 -3.48 -1.28 2.70
N ILE A 79 -3.51 -1.27 4.04
CA ILE A 79 -2.36 -1.43 4.92
C ILE A 79 -2.69 -2.43 6.02
N TYR A 80 -1.78 -3.36 6.33
CA TYR A 80 -2.01 -4.37 7.36
C TYR A 80 -0.70 -4.91 7.95
N ARG A 81 -0.77 -5.45 9.17
CA ARG A 81 0.40 -6.01 9.87
C ARG A 81 0.87 -7.34 9.27
N LYS A 82 2.13 -7.68 9.51
CA LYS A 82 2.66 -9.01 9.24
C LYS A 82 1.85 -10.11 9.93
N GLY A 83 1.56 -11.18 9.18
CA GLY A 83 0.83 -12.35 9.68
C GLY A 83 -0.69 -12.28 9.52
N ILE A 84 -1.25 -11.14 9.12
CA ILE A 84 -2.68 -11.03 8.83
C ILE A 84 -3.02 -11.67 7.49
N LYS A 85 -2.24 -11.35 6.44
CA LYS A 85 -2.57 -11.78 5.08
C LYS A 85 -1.34 -11.84 4.19
N ASP A 86 -0.70 -13.00 4.10
CA ASP A 86 0.49 -13.14 3.27
C ASP A 86 0.12 -13.19 1.77
N ASP A 87 -0.96 -13.88 1.42
CA ASP A 87 -1.46 -14.02 0.06
C ASP A 87 -2.92 -13.56 -0.11
N LEU A 88 -3.19 -12.96 -1.27
CA LEU A 88 -4.55 -12.59 -1.69
C LEU A 88 -5.19 -13.75 -2.45
N SER A 89 -6.44 -14.08 -2.11
CA SER A 89 -7.22 -15.06 -2.86
C SER A 89 -7.52 -14.56 -4.28
N ALA A 90 -7.91 -15.47 -5.18
CA ALA A 90 -8.29 -15.08 -6.54
C ALA A 90 -9.49 -14.11 -6.55
N GLY A 91 -10.45 -14.30 -5.65
CA GLY A 91 -11.60 -13.41 -5.50
C GLY A 91 -11.21 -12.01 -5.04
N GLU A 92 -10.29 -11.90 -4.08
CA GLU A 92 -9.79 -10.61 -3.59
C GLU A 92 -9.02 -9.85 -4.66
N LYS A 93 -8.17 -10.55 -5.41
CA LYS A 93 -7.46 -9.96 -6.56
C LYS A 93 -8.44 -9.41 -7.59
N ALA A 94 -9.52 -10.13 -7.88
CA ALA A 94 -10.54 -9.67 -8.82
C ALA A 94 -11.29 -8.44 -8.31
N ILE A 95 -11.59 -8.36 -7.00
CA ILE A 95 -12.22 -7.18 -6.39
C ILE A 95 -11.28 -5.97 -6.48
N LEU A 96 -10.02 -6.11 -6.05
CA LEU A 96 -9.05 -5.02 -6.07
C LEU A 96 -8.75 -4.54 -7.50
N LYS A 97 -8.72 -5.46 -8.48
CA LYS A 97 -8.58 -5.12 -9.89
C LYS A 97 -9.75 -4.26 -10.38
N LYS A 98 -10.99 -4.67 -10.11
CA LYS A 98 -12.19 -3.89 -10.48
C LYS A 98 -12.22 -2.51 -9.82
N MET A 99 -11.66 -2.40 -8.62
CA MET A 99 -11.57 -1.14 -7.91
C MET A 99 -10.66 -0.16 -8.65
N ILE A 100 -9.45 -0.57 -9.06
CA ILE A 100 -8.53 0.33 -9.77
C ILE A 100 -8.94 0.64 -11.21
N GLU A 101 -9.74 -0.21 -11.86
CA GLU A 101 -10.25 0.06 -13.22
C GLU A 101 -11.29 1.18 -13.24
N ARG A 102 -11.97 1.42 -12.12
CA ARG A 102 -13.05 2.42 -11.99
C ARG A 102 -12.59 3.74 -11.39
N TRP A 103 -11.37 3.76 -10.87
CA TRP A 103 -10.84 4.84 -10.06
C TRP A 103 -9.80 5.58 -10.88
#